data_AF-A0A7C7UQ73-F1
#
_entry.id   AF-A0A7C7UQ73-F1
#
_cell.length_a   1.000
_cell.length_b   1.000
_cell.length_c   1.000
_cell.angle_alpha   90.00
_cell.angle_beta   90.00
_cell.angle_gamma   90.00
#
_symmetry.space_group_name_H-M   'P 1'
#
loop_
_entity.id
_entity.type
_entity.pdbx_description
1 polymer ?
#
loop_
_entity_poly.entity_id
_entity_poly.type
_entity_poly.pdbx_seq_one_letter_code
_entity_poly.pdbx_strand_id
1 'polypeptide(L)'
;MTTDLPKNITYLDELVAAMPPTARAIFDRIFHVSTTVGQLNPPETMRQWIEGYFGSVEAVKSQRIVKITNLVTMEGSLFNELRASRPMEVKQDSDPSTGSGHSLQKIIADSR
;
A
#
# COMPACT_ATOMS: atom_id res chain seq x y z
N MET A 1 -8.39 -29.52 3.06
CA MET A 1 -8.47 -28.44 4.05
C MET A 1 -8.45 -27.14 3.30
N THR A 2 -9.61 -26.50 3.13
CA THR A 2 -9.71 -25.23 2.41
C THR A 2 -9.44 -24.14 3.43
N THR A 3 -8.20 -23.66 3.48
CA THR A 3 -7.86 -22.47 4.25
C THR A 3 -8.68 -21.31 3.67
N ASP A 4 -9.54 -20.71 4.49
CA ASP A 4 -10.31 -19.53 4.11
C ASP A 4 -9.34 -18.36 4.00
N LEU A 5 -8.76 -18.20 2.80
CA LEU A 5 -7.86 -17.11 2.49
C LEU A 5 -8.66 -15.79 2.54
N PRO A 6 -8.18 -14.77 3.28
CA PRO A 6 -8.88 -13.51 3.35
C PRO A 6 -9.04 -12.92 1.94
N LYS A 7 -10.26 -12.56 1.57
CA LYS A 7 -10.59 -11.98 0.26
C LYS A 7 -10.08 -10.53 0.18
N ASN A 8 -8.77 -10.38 0.01
CA ASN A 8 -8.08 -9.10 -0.10
C ASN A 8 -7.20 -9.07 -1.37
N ILE A 9 -7.23 -7.95 -2.08
CA ILE A 9 -6.51 -7.73 -3.34
C ILE A 9 -4.98 -7.90 -3.20
N THR A 10 -4.43 -7.71 -2.00
CA THR A 10 -2.99 -7.87 -1.74
C THR A 10 -2.55 -9.33 -1.64
N TYR A 11 -3.50 -10.26 -1.53
CA TYR A 11 -3.25 -11.71 -1.57
C TYR A 11 -3.77 -12.36 -2.86
N LEU A 12 -3.95 -11.56 -3.92
CA LEU A 12 -4.56 -12.03 -5.17
C LEU A 12 -3.78 -13.18 -5.82
N ASP A 13 -2.45 -13.21 -5.74
CA ASP A 13 -1.63 -14.32 -6.22
C ASP A 13 -1.96 -15.65 -5.52
N GLU A 14 -2.18 -15.62 -4.21
CA GLU A 14 -2.60 -16.80 -3.43
C GLU A 14 -4.04 -17.21 -3.78
N LEU A 15 -4.94 -16.23 -3.93
CA LEU A 15 -6.31 -16.47 -4.36
C LEU A 15 -6.36 -17.11 -5.76
N VAL A 16 -5.53 -16.64 -6.70
CA VAL A 16 -5.41 -17.21 -8.05
C VAL A 16 -4.79 -18.61 -8.01
N ALA A 17 -3.77 -18.82 -7.17
CA ALA A 17 -3.15 -20.14 -7.01
C ALA A 17 -4.12 -21.20 -6.47
N ALA A 18 -5.10 -20.79 -5.65
CA ALA A 18 -6.14 -21.65 -5.10
C ALA A 18 -7.30 -21.94 -6.08
N MET A 19 -7.34 -21.30 -7.25
CA MET A 19 -8.42 -21.52 -8.23
C MET A 19 -8.35 -22.92 -8.86
N PRO A 20 -9.51 -23.48 -9.29
CA PRO A 20 -9.52 -24.68 -10.11
C PRO A 20 -8.65 -24.51 -11.37
N PRO A 21 -7.94 -25.56 -11.84
CA PRO A 21 -6.96 -25.44 -12.92
C PRO A 21 -7.51 -24.78 -14.19
N THR A 22 -8.73 -25.15 -14.61
CA THR A 22 -9.37 -24.56 -15.80
C THR A 22 -9.65 -23.08 -15.64
N ALA A 23 -10.11 -22.66 -14.46
CA ALA A 23 -10.40 -21.26 -14.18
C ALA A 23 -9.11 -20.43 -14.10
N ARG A 24 -8.07 -20.98 -13.45
CA ARG A 24 -6.74 -20.37 -13.39
C ARG A 24 -6.13 -20.21 -14.79
N ALA A 25 -6.24 -21.22 -15.65
CA ALA A 25 -5.72 -21.14 -17.02
C ALA A 25 -6.39 -20.05 -17.86
N ILE A 26 -7.69 -19.77 -17.63
CA ILE A 26 -8.38 -18.65 -18.27
C ILE A 26 -7.86 -17.32 -17.72
N PHE A 27 -7.69 -17.23 -16.40
CA PHE A 27 -7.15 -16.03 -15.75
C PHE A 27 -5.74 -15.70 -16.25
N ASP A 28 -4.83 -16.68 -16.26
CA ASP A 28 -3.41 -16.50 -16.63
C ASP A 28 -3.23 -16.09 -18.12
N ARG A 29 -4.24 -16.31 -18.97
CA ARG A 29 -4.24 -15.83 -20.37
C ARG A 29 -4.56 -14.35 -20.50
N ILE A 30 -5.27 -13.77 -19.53
CA ILE A 30 -5.76 -12.39 -19.58
C ILE A 30 -4.96 -11.50 -18.62
N PHE A 31 -4.54 -12.04 -17.48
CA PHE A 31 -3.88 -11.28 -16.43
C PHE A 31 -2.56 -11.92 -16.04
N HIS A 32 -1.56 -11.08 -15.82
CA HIS A 32 -0.34 -11.43 -15.13
C HIS A 32 -0.32 -10.76 -13.76
N VAL A 33 -0.14 -11.57 -12.71
CA VAL A 33 0.00 -11.09 -11.33
C VAL A 33 1.44 -11.29 -10.89
N SER A 34 2.03 -10.24 -10.33
CA SER A 34 3.36 -10.29 -9.73
C SER A 34 3.31 -9.63 -8.35
N THR A 35 4.08 -10.17 -7.41
CA THR A 35 4.13 -9.68 -6.04
C THR A 35 5.56 -9.35 -5.65
N THR A 36 5.69 -8.34 -4.79
CA THR A 36 6.98 -7.96 -4.21
C THR A 36 6.74 -7.41 -2.80
N VAL A 37 7.78 -7.39 -1.98
CA VAL A 37 7.73 -6.83 -0.63
C VAL A 37 8.74 -5.69 -0.55
N GLY A 38 8.23 -4.47 -0.39
CA GLY A 38 9.04 -3.29 -0.14
C GLY A 38 9.47 -3.20 1.33
N GLN A 39 10.69 -2.71 1.57
CA GLN A 39 11.20 -2.44 2.91
C GLN A 39 11.35 -0.93 3.10
N LEU A 40 10.74 -0.39 4.15
CA LEU A 40 10.87 1.00 4.57
C LEU A 40 11.77 1.07 5.80
N ASN A 41 12.76 1.95 5.77
CA ASN A 41 13.54 2.32 6.96
C ASN A 41 13.21 3.77 7.33
N PRO A 42 12.19 4.01 8.18
CA PRO A 42 11.80 5.37 8.51
C PRO A 42 12.84 6.04 9.42
N PRO A 43 13.13 7.34 9.22
CA PRO A 43 13.99 8.08 10.13
C PRO A 43 13.36 8.18 11.53
N GLU A 44 14.20 8.31 12.56
CA GLU A 44 13.77 8.36 13.97
C GLU A 44 12.68 9.41 14.22
N THR A 45 12.83 10.57 13.58
CA THR A 45 11.91 11.70 13.68
C THR A 45 10.49 11.38 13.21
N MET A 46 10.30 10.35 12.37
CA MET A 46 8.99 9.95 11.86
C MET A 46 8.33 8.83 12.69
N ARG A 47 9.06 8.16 13.59
CA ARG A 47 8.54 6.98 14.30
C ARG A 47 7.30 7.28 15.12
N GLN A 48 7.33 8.35 15.92
CA GLN A 48 6.17 8.75 16.75
C GLN A 48 4.93 9.06 15.90
N TRP A 49 5.11 9.72 14.75
CA TRP A 49 4.01 9.99 13.84
C TRP A 49 3.45 8.70 13.21
N ILE A 50 4.34 7.79 12.82
CA ILE A 50 3.95 6.48 12.28
C ILE A 50 3.17 5.67 13.32
N GLU A 51 3.67 5.59 14.57
CA GLU A 51 2.99 4.89 15.65
C GLU A 51 1.62 5.52 15.96
N GLY A 52 1.54 6.84 15.97
CA GLY A 52 0.27 7.55 16.22
C GLY A 52 -0.80 7.28 15.15
N TYR A 53 -0.41 7.15 13.88
CA TYR A 53 -1.37 6.98 12.78
C TYR A 53 -1.57 5.51 12.36
N PHE A 54 -0.49 4.75 12.22
CA PHE A 54 -0.49 3.36 11.75
C PHE A 54 -0.40 2.34 12.89
N GLY A 55 -0.29 2.79 14.14
CA GLY A 55 -0.24 1.94 15.34
C GLY A 55 1.15 1.37 15.65
N SER A 56 2.00 1.14 14.64
CA SER A 56 3.36 0.64 14.87
C SER A 56 4.29 0.97 13.71
N VAL A 57 5.57 1.23 14.01
CA VAL A 57 6.61 1.33 13.00
C VAL A 57 6.78 0.01 12.24
N GLU A 58 6.67 -1.13 12.91
CA GLU A 58 6.82 -2.43 12.26
C GLU A 58 5.74 -2.70 11.22
N ALA A 59 4.52 -2.18 11.43
CA ALA A 59 3.39 -2.34 10.51
C ALA A 59 3.63 -1.68 9.14
N VAL A 60 4.51 -0.67 9.06
CA VAL A 60 4.79 0.05 7.79
C VAL A 60 6.13 -0.32 7.16
N LYS A 61 6.98 -1.08 7.85
CA LYS A 61 8.31 -1.47 7.37
C LYS A 61 8.23 -2.44 6.21
N SER A 62 7.40 -3.48 6.33
CA SER A 62 7.24 -4.51 5.31
C SER A 62 5.94 -4.31 4.56
N GLN A 63 6.02 -3.92 3.29
CA GLN A 63 4.85 -3.57 2.48
C GLN A 63 4.71 -4.55 1.33
N ARG A 64 3.68 -5.39 1.39
CA ARG A 64 3.33 -6.26 0.26
C ARG A 64 2.70 -5.43 -0.84
N ILE A 65 3.21 -5.61 -2.05
CA ILE A 65 2.77 -4.93 -3.25
C ILE A 65 2.37 -5.98 -4.28
N VAL A 66 1.15 -5.84 -4.81
CA VAL A 66 0.63 -6.66 -5.91
C VAL A 66 0.50 -5.79 -7.14
N LYS A 67 1.08 -6.24 -8.25
CA LYS A 67 0.86 -5.66 -9.58
C LYS A 67 0.07 -6.64 -10.43
N ILE A 68 -1.07 -6.19 -10.93
CA ILE A 68 -1.85 -6.89 -11.96
C ILE A 68 -1.63 -6.18 -13.28
N THR A 69 -1.33 -6.95 -14.32
CA THR A 69 -1.24 -6.45 -15.69
C THR A 69 -2.25 -7.18 -16.55
N ASN A 70 -3.13 -6.46 -17.23
CA ASN A 70 -3.98 -7.01 -18.27
C ASN A 70 -3.11 -7.21 -19.53
N LEU A 71 -2.95 -8.46 -19.96
CA LEU A 71 -2.12 -8.82 -21.10
C LEU A 71 -2.76 -8.51 -22.45
N VAL A 72 -4.07 -8.21 -22.48
CA VAL A 72 -4.80 -7.84 -23.69
C VAL A 72 -4.73 -6.34 -23.93
N THR A 73 -4.94 -5.52 -22.88
CA THR A 73 -4.90 -4.05 -22.98
C THR A 73 -3.54 -3.44 -22.64
N MET A 74 -2.63 -4.23 -22.05
CA MET A 74 -1.35 -3.79 -21.49
C MET A 74 -1.48 -2.79 -20.33
N GLU A 75 -2.67 -2.63 -19.77
CA GLU A 75 -2.90 -1.77 -18.60
C GLU A 75 -2.46 -2.47 -17.32
N GLY A 76 -1.81 -1.70 -16.43
CA GLY A 76 -1.32 -2.17 -15.15
C GLY A 76 -2.01 -1.48 -13.98
N SER A 77 -2.31 -2.22 -12.93
CA SER A 77 -2.78 -1.71 -11.64
C SER A 77 -1.89 -2.22 -10.52
N LEU A 78 -1.56 -1.35 -9.56
CA LEU A 78 -0.67 -1.67 -8.44
C LEU A 78 -1.34 -1.35 -7.12
N PHE A 79 -1.35 -2.33 -6.23
CA PHE A 79 -1.96 -2.26 -4.91
C PHE A 79 -0.90 -2.43 -3.83
N ASN A 80 -0.99 -1.60 -2.80
CA ASN A 80 -0.20 -1.66 -1.58
C ASN A 80 -1.17 -1.35 -0.43
N GLU A 81 -1.21 -2.20 0.59
CA GLU A 81 -2.11 -2.07 1.74
C GLU A 81 -2.01 -0.68 2.38
N LEU A 82 -0.78 -0.17 2.52
CA LEU A 82 -0.53 1.10 3.19
C LEU A 82 -1.14 2.31 2.45
N ARG A 83 -1.35 2.21 1.13
CA ARG A 83 -1.97 3.30 0.35
C ARG A 83 -3.45 3.48 0.65
N ALA A 84 -4.15 2.43 1.09
CA ALA A 84 -5.54 2.54 1.50
C ALA A 84 -5.69 3.30 2.83
N SER A 85 -4.64 3.27 3.66
CA SER A 85 -4.56 3.95 4.96
C SER A 85 -3.90 5.32 4.86
N ARG A 86 -4.06 6.06 3.75
CA ARG A 86 -3.49 7.41 3.69
C ARG A 86 -4.19 8.34 4.68
N PRO A 87 -3.44 9.12 5.48
CA PRO A 87 -4.00 10.23 6.23
C PRO A 87 -4.79 11.16 5.32
N MET A 88 -6.09 11.29 5.58
CA MET A 88 -6.92 12.33 4.96
C MET A 88 -6.54 13.67 5.58
N GLU A 89 -6.31 14.69 4.75
CA GLU A 89 -6.14 16.06 5.23
C GLU A 89 -7.41 16.49 5.98
N VAL A 90 -7.31 16.58 7.30
CA VAL A 90 -8.21 17.42 8.06
C VAL A 90 -7.63 18.83 7.92
N LYS A 91 -8.30 19.70 7.16
CA LYS A 91 -8.02 21.14 7.24
C LYS A 91 -8.21 21.54 8.71
N GLN A 92 -7.11 21.74 9.44
CA GLN A 92 -7.17 22.58 10.61
C GLN A 92 -7.33 24.00 10.09
N ASP A 93 -8.44 24.65 10.46
CA ASP A 93 -8.61 26.08 10.29
C ASP A 93 -7.55 26.79 11.15
N SER A 94 -6.34 26.96 10.60
CA SER A 94 -5.33 27.82 11.20
C SER A 94 -5.61 29.25 10.73
N ASP A 95 -6.23 30.03 11.61
CA ASP A 95 -6.25 31.48 11.56
C ASP A 95 -4.81 31.99 11.32
N PRO A 96 -4.55 32.76 10.24
CA PRO A 96 -3.20 33.11 9.79
C PRO A 96 -2.43 34.06 10.73
N SER A 97 -2.97 34.40 11.91
CA SER A 97 -2.42 35.42 12.80
C SER A 97 -1.49 34.90 13.92
N THR A 98 -1.32 33.59 14.12
CA THR A 98 -0.42 33.07 15.18
C THR A 98 0.76 32.29 14.59
N GLY A 99 1.94 32.91 14.63
CA GLY A 99 3.20 32.31 14.20
C GLY A 99 3.64 31.11 15.06
N SER A 100 4.43 30.24 14.43
CA SER A 100 5.07 29.02 14.96
C SER A 100 4.34 27.70 14.76
N GLY A 101 4.01 27.37 13.50
CA GLY A 101 3.84 25.99 13.07
C GLY A 101 5.09 25.52 12.33
N HIS A 102 6.01 24.84 13.01
CA HIS A 102 7.03 24.02 12.32
C HIS A 102 6.30 22.88 11.62
N SER A 103 5.86 23.14 10.39
CA SER A 103 5.15 22.17 9.58
C SER A 103 6.15 21.08 9.14
N LEU A 104 5.94 19.86 9.64
CA LEU A 104 6.65 18.63 9.26
C LEU A 104 6.53 18.29 7.76
N GLN A 105 5.78 19.10 7.00
CA GLN A 105 5.58 18.98 5.56
C GLN A 105 6.85 19.31 4.74
N LYS A 106 7.86 19.97 5.31
CA LYS A 106 9.08 20.29 4.56
C LYS A 106 9.95 19.07 4.23
N ILE A 107 9.77 17.95 4.93
CA ILE A 107 10.60 16.74 4.72
C ILE A 107 10.16 15.97 3.46
N ILE A 108 8.90 16.11 3.00
CA ILE A 108 8.39 15.34 1.85
C ILE A 108 8.62 16.07 0.51
N ALA A 109 8.93 17.37 0.52
CA ALA A 109 9.11 18.17 -0.70
C ALA A 109 10.58 18.37 -1.14
N ASP A 110 11.56 18.20 -0.25
CA ASP A 110 12.98 18.54 -0.51
C ASP A 110 13.89 17.33 -0.81
N SER A 111 13.36 16.20 -1.26
CA SER A 111 14.17 15.15 -1.92
C SER A 111 13.81 15.04 -3.39
N ARG A 112 14.35 15.99 -4.16
CA ARG A 112 14.60 15.86 -5.60
C ARG A 112 16.09 16.03 -5.84
#